data_AF-A0A452YGC6-F1
#
_entry.id   AF-A0A452YGC6-F1
#
_cell.length_a   1.000
_cell.length_b   1.000
_cell.length_c   1.000
_cell.angle_alpha   90.00
_cell.angle_beta   90.00
_cell.angle_gamma   90.00
#
_symmetry.space_group_name_H-M   'P 1'
#
loop_
_entity.id
_entity.type
_entity.pdbx_description
1 polymer ?
#
loop_
_entity_poly.entity_id
_entity_poly.type
_entity_poly.pdbx_seq_one_letter_code
_entity_poly.pdbx_strand_id
1 'polypeptide(L)'
;MRKRDLLLRRYWRREDDGTYVILYHSVFHNRCSPEKGYIRACLKSGGYVISPVSQGRQSVVKHMLAIDWKFWKSYLLTSSAKYITIRMLGRVAALRELFRAKNGNCACMEFSSGELMRDMGLPQGGNERTKIEMQSANECERLEGPVEGPQGGSNRHLSSTGSLVQLNDATDEFFDVPDESEYDQREAMWSSDESTHAADQRHAKLSSAAVFVRKLHDLAVQKRGYVDLQGAADADNGPCYYGHTLPKDSSCTMPSSWSMTDPTTFLIRGESYLLDRQKIKAENTLMQMVGADWIKSDKREDDLAGRPGGLVQKYAAQGGSKFFFIVNIQVPGSTTYSLALYYMMDTPLEKVPLLERFVNGDDTFRNSRFKLIPYISKGSWIVKQSVGKKACLVGQALEINYFRGSNYLELGVDIGSSTVARGVVSLVLGYLNNLVIEMAFLVQGNTQEELPEFLLGTCRLNYLDASKA
;
A
#
# COMPACT_ATOMS: atom_id res chain seq x y z
N MET A 1 -35.06 -0.56 -4.04
CA MET A 1 -33.95 -0.29 -3.11
C MET A 1 -33.98 1.19 -2.71
N ARG A 2 -33.96 1.55 -1.41
CA ARG A 2 -33.88 2.96 -0.98
C ARG A 2 -32.61 3.62 -1.54
N LYS A 3 -32.64 4.94 -1.75
CA LYS A 3 -31.47 5.68 -2.26
C LYS A 3 -30.38 5.70 -1.20
N ARG A 4 -29.11 5.63 -1.63
CA ARG A 4 -27.94 5.67 -0.76
C ARG A 4 -27.12 6.90 -1.11
N ASP A 5 -26.68 7.62 -0.09
CA ASP A 5 -25.70 8.69 -0.21
C ASP A 5 -24.34 8.21 0.30
N LEU A 6 -23.28 8.83 -0.20
CA LEU A 6 -21.90 8.51 0.11
C LEU A 6 -21.16 9.83 0.37
N LEU A 7 -20.59 9.96 1.56
CA LEU A 7 -19.61 10.99 1.86
C LEU A 7 -18.24 10.34 1.85
N LEU A 8 -17.41 10.71 0.87
CA LEU A 8 -16.13 10.06 0.60
C LEU A 8 -15.00 11.06 0.71
N ARG A 9 -13.90 10.63 1.33
CA ARG A 9 -12.59 11.24 1.13
C ARG A 9 -11.88 10.44 0.05
N ARG A 10 -11.27 11.14 -0.91
CA ARG A 10 -10.41 10.51 -1.92
C ARG A 10 -8.99 11.02 -1.80
N TYR A 11 -8.05 10.18 -2.15
CA TYR A 11 -6.69 10.56 -2.47
C TYR A 11 -6.29 9.86 -3.77
N TRP A 12 -5.31 10.40 -4.46
CA TRP A 12 -4.77 9.77 -5.64
C TRP A 12 -3.25 9.92 -5.66
N ARG A 13 -2.60 8.99 -6.34
CA ARG A 13 -1.17 9.03 -6.61
C ARG A 13 -0.90 8.48 -8.00
N ARG A 14 0.26 8.84 -8.55
CA ARG A 14 0.79 8.29 -9.78
C ARG A 14 2.03 7.48 -9.42
N GLU A 15 2.09 6.25 -9.88
CA GLU A 15 3.24 5.37 -9.76
C GLU A 15 4.23 5.62 -10.90
N ASP A 16 5.47 5.15 -10.73
CA ASP A 16 6.59 5.41 -11.65
C ASP A 16 6.37 4.77 -13.04
N ASP A 17 5.63 3.65 -13.11
CA ASP A 17 5.20 3.01 -14.37
C ASP A 17 4.11 3.79 -15.13
N GLY A 18 3.69 4.95 -14.59
CA GLY A 18 2.61 5.78 -15.11
C GLY A 18 1.21 5.37 -14.63
N THR A 19 1.10 4.35 -13.78
CA THR A 19 -0.18 3.90 -13.21
C THR A 19 -0.76 4.96 -12.27
N TYR A 20 -2.03 5.33 -12.47
CA TYR A 20 -2.77 6.16 -11.53
C TYR A 20 -3.58 5.30 -10.57
N VAL A 21 -3.45 5.59 -9.29
CA VAL A 21 -4.17 4.93 -8.20
C VAL A 21 -5.04 5.97 -7.53
N ILE A 22 -6.35 5.82 -7.60
CA ILE A 22 -7.34 6.67 -6.94
C ILE A 22 -8.03 5.84 -5.88
N LEU A 23 -7.91 6.23 -4.61
CA LEU A 23 -8.48 5.50 -3.48
C LEU A 23 -9.46 6.40 -2.74
N TYR A 24 -10.57 5.83 -2.31
CA TYR A 24 -11.59 6.52 -1.53
C TYR A 24 -12.16 5.63 -0.44
N HIS A 25 -12.54 6.26 0.66
CA HIS A 25 -13.22 5.63 1.80
C HIS A 25 -14.25 6.62 2.36
N SER A 26 -15.26 6.09 3.06
CA SER A 26 -16.27 6.90 3.72
C SER A 26 -15.70 7.66 4.91
N VAL A 27 -16.11 8.91 5.07
CA VAL A 27 -15.73 9.76 6.21
C VAL A 27 -16.97 10.42 6.81
N PHE A 28 -16.84 10.92 8.04
CA PHE A 28 -17.83 11.78 8.69
C PHE A 28 -17.39 13.24 8.60
N HIS A 29 -18.34 14.14 8.32
CA HIS A 29 -18.11 15.58 8.35
C HIS A 29 -19.38 16.26 8.87
N ASN A 30 -19.24 17.11 9.89
CA ASN A 30 -20.34 17.86 10.50
C ASN A 30 -21.20 18.66 9.50
N ARG A 31 -20.58 19.25 8.46
CA ARG A 31 -21.26 19.97 7.37
C ARG A 31 -22.01 19.06 6.38
N CYS A 32 -21.89 17.75 6.48
CA CYS A 32 -22.50 16.79 5.56
C CYS A 32 -23.13 15.61 6.33
N SER A 33 -24.17 15.94 7.09
CA SER A 33 -25.04 14.96 7.75
C SER A 33 -25.80 14.09 6.72
N PRO A 34 -26.27 12.89 7.11
CA PRO A 34 -27.11 12.06 6.24
C PRO A 34 -28.34 12.80 5.72
N GLU A 35 -28.58 12.75 4.41
CA GLU A 35 -29.73 13.40 3.80
C GLU A 35 -31.05 12.67 4.12
N LYS A 36 -32.11 13.44 4.37
CA LYS A 36 -33.45 12.87 4.63
C LYS A 36 -33.92 12.06 3.42
N GLY A 37 -34.27 10.80 3.65
CA GLY A 37 -34.71 9.88 2.58
C GLY A 37 -33.59 9.06 1.94
N TYR A 38 -32.34 9.29 2.33
CA TYR A 38 -31.17 8.49 1.93
C TYR A 38 -30.68 7.63 3.09
N ILE A 39 -30.06 6.49 2.75
CA ILE A 39 -29.29 5.68 3.70
C ILE A 39 -27.81 5.95 3.44
N ARG A 40 -27.09 6.49 4.43
CA ARG A 40 -25.64 6.69 4.36
C ARG A 40 -24.94 5.34 4.27
N ALA A 41 -24.49 5.00 3.07
CA ALA A 41 -23.69 3.82 2.85
C ALA A 41 -22.27 4.07 3.35
N CYS A 42 -21.63 3.02 3.86
CA CYS A 42 -20.28 3.08 4.40
C CYS A 42 -19.32 2.33 3.47
N LEU A 43 -18.60 3.08 2.66
CA LEU A 43 -17.55 2.56 1.79
C LEU A 43 -16.30 2.34 2.64
N LYS A 44 -16.03 1.07 2.99
CA LYS A 44 -14.85 0.69 3.79
C LYS A 44 -13.57 0.99 3.02
N SER A 45 -13.55 0.63 1.74
CA SER A 45 -12.45 0.92 0.83
C SER A 45 -12.91 0.80 -0.61
N GLY A 46 -12.29 1.52 -1.53
CA GLY A 46 -12.60 1.42 -2.94
C GLY A 46 -11.71 2.34 -3.74
N GLY A 47 -11.67 2.11 -5.04
CA GLY A 47 -10.73 2.86 -5.87
C GLY A 47 -10.68 2.43 -7.32
N TYR A 48 -9.93 3.21 -8.08
CA TYR A 48 -9.54 2.92 -9.45
C TYR A 48 -8.03 2.72 -9.52
N VAL A 49 -7.61 1.71 -10.27
CA VAL A 49 -6.23 1.62 -10.77
C VAL A 49 -6.29 1.72 -12.27
N ILE A 50 -5.53 2.66 -12.81
CA ILE A 50 -5.51 3.00 -14.22
C ILE A 50 -4.06 2.86 -14.66
N SER A 51 -3.73 1.70 -15.22
CA SER A 51 -2.36 1.39 -15.65
C SER A 51 -2.22 1.61 -17.14
N PRO A 52 -1.19 2.33 -17.61
CA PRO A 52 -0.94 2.50 -19.03
C PRO A 52 -0.59 1.15 -19.67
N VAL A 53 -1.05 0.95 -20.90
CA VAL A 53 -0.70 -0.19 -21.75
C VAL A 53 -0.36 0.35 -23.14
N SER A 54 0.51 -0.34 -23.87
CA SER A 54 0.91 0.02 -25.24
C SER A 54 1.48 1.44 -25.32
N GLN A 55 2.54 1.71 -24.55
CA GLN A 55 3.22 3.02 -24.50
C GLN A 55 2.27 4.20 -24.18
N GLY A 56 1.24 3.97 -23.35
CA GLY A 56 0.32 5.01 -22.89
C GLY A 56 -0.83 5.35 -23.84
N ARG A 57 -0.95 4.67 -25.00
CA ARG A 57 -2.10 4.84 -25.92
C ARG A 57 -3.38 4.21 -25.39
N GLN A 58 -3.26 3.20 -24.53
CA GLN A 58 -4.37 2.52 -23.89
C GLN A 58 -4.15 2.47 -22.39
N SER A 59 -5.20 2.17 -21.64
CA SER A 59 -5.08 1.96 -20.21
C SER A 59 -6.00 0.84 -19.74
N VAL A 60 -5.51 0.03 -18.82
CA VAL A 60 -6.32 -0.95 -18.10
C VAL A 60 -6.90 -0.26 -16.87
N VAL A 61 -8.23 -0.20 -16.80
CA VAL A 61 -8.95 0.38 -15.66
C VAL A 61 -9.55 -0.74 -14.80
N LYS A 62 -9.09 -0.84 -13.55
CA LYS A 62 -9.62 -1.74 -12.53
C LYS A 62 -10.41 -0.93 -11.53
N HIS A 63 -11.69 -1.26 -11.31
CA HIS A 63 -12.55 -0.62 -10.30
C HIS A 63 -12.84 -1.61 -9.17
N MET A 64 -12.53 -1.24 -7.93
CA MET A 64 -12.69 -2.10 -6.76
C MET A 64 -13.49 -1.41 -5.67
N LEU A 65 -14.29 -2.18 -4.95
CA LEU A 65 -15.24 -1.64 -3.98
C LEU A 65 -15.51 -2.64 -2.85
N ALA A 66 -15.21 -2.22 -1.62
CA ALA A 66 -15.62 -2.85 -0.38
C ALA A 66 -16.55 -1.88 0.36
N ILE A 67 -17.85 -2.17 0.35
CA ILE A 67 -18.89 -1.24 0.81
C ILE A 67 -19.94 -1.97 1.64
N ASP A 68 -20.29 -1.38 2.77
CA ASP A 68 -21.47 -1.71 3.56
C ASP A 68 -22.62 -0.80 3.12
N TRP A 69 -23.56 -1.38 2.38
CA TRP A 69 -24.75 -0.70 1.89
C TRP A 69 -25.84 -0.50 2.96
N LYS A 70 -25.57 -0.90 4.22
CA LYS A 70 -26.48 -0.83 5.37
C LYS A 70 -27.86 -1.43 5.04
N PHE A 71 -27.87 -2.62 4.47
CA PHE A 71 -29.12 -3.35 4.24
C PHE A 71 -29.76 -3.75 5.58
N TRP A 72 -31.04 -3.47 5.76
CA TRP A 72 -31.81 -4.07 6.86
C TRP A 72 -31.96 -5.58 6.62
N LYS A 73 -31.78 -6.37 7.68
CA LYS A 73 -31.69 -7.84 7.63
C LYS A 73 -32.92 -8.49 6.96
N SER A 74 -32.63 -9.60 6.25
CA SER A 74 -33.52 -10.74 5.94
C SER A 74 -34.06 -10.96 4.52
N TYR A 75 -33.59 -10.28 3.46
CA TYR A 75 -33.99 -10.69 2.10
C TYR A 75 -32.81 -10.85 1.11
N LEU A 76 -32.48 -12.13 0.86
CA LEU A 76 -31.90 -12.68 -0.37
C LEU A 76 -30.53 -12.13 -0.81
N LEU A 77 -29.47 -12.60 -0.14
CA LEU A 77 -28.07 -12.21 -0.39
C LEU A 77 -27.51 -12.54 -1.79
N THR A 78 -28.06 -13.52 -2.53
CA THR A 78 -27.51 -13.91 -3.84
C THR A 78 -27.87 -12.96 -5.00
N SER A 79 -29.02 -12.27 -4.93
CA SER A 79 -29.46 -11.35 -5.99
C SER A 79 -28.75 -9.99 -5.92
N SER A 80 -28.45 -9.52 -4.70
CA SER A 80 -27.77 -8.23 -4.49
C SER A 80 -26.33 -8.20 -5.02
N ALA A 81 -25.57 -9.28 -4.85
CA ALA A 81 -24.21 -9.40 -5.36
C ALA A 81 -24.17 -9.33 -6.89
N LYS A 82 -25.04 -10.08 -7.58
CA LYS A 82 -25.16 -10.03 -9.06
C LYS A 82 -25.49 -8.61 -9.53
N TYR A 83 -26.44 -7.95 -8.88
CA TYR A 83 -26.82 -6.57 -9.21
C TYR A 83 -25.66 -5.58 -9.05
N ILE A 84 -24.92 -5.67 -7.94
CA ILE A 84 -23.75 -4.82 -7.68
C ILE A 84 -22.67 -5.06 -8.73
N THR A 85 -22.37 -6.32 -9.06
CA THR A 85 -21.38 -6.67 -10.09
C THR A 85 -21.78 -6.09 -11.45
N ILE A 86 -23.04 -6.22 -11.86
CA ILE A 86 -23.53 -5.63 -13.12
C ILE A 86 -23.38 -4.10 -13.10
N ARG A 87 -23.71 -3.45 -11.98
CA ARG A 87 -23.53 -1.99 -11.83
C ARG A 87 -22.06 -1.57 -11.89
N MET A 88 -21.15 -2.34 -11.28
CA MET A 88 -19.71 -2.06 -11.34
C MET A 88 -19.17 -2.25 -12.76
N LEU A 89 -19.53 -3.35 -13.42
CA LEU A 89 -19.14 -3.59 -14.81
C LEU A 89 -19.67 -2.49 -15.74
N GLY A 90 -20.92 -2.09 -15.55
CA GLY A 90 -21.52 -0.98 -16.31
C GLY A 90 -20.79 0.34 -16.13
N ARG A 91 -20.22 0.63 -14.95
CA ARG A 91 -19.42 1.84 -14.72
C ARG A 91 -18.11 1.82 -15.52
N VAL A 92 -17.39 0.71 -15.51
CA VAL A 92 -16.13 0.57 -16.26
C VAL A 92 -16.40 0.56 -17.77
N ALA A 93 -17.45 -0.13 -18.22
CA ALA A 93 -17.87 -0.14 -19.62
C ALA A 93 -18.28 1.27 -20.10
N ALA A 94 -19.08 2.00 -19.30
CA ALA A 94 -19.45 3.38 -19.64
C ALA A 94 -18.24 4.32 -19.72
N LEU A 95 -17.23 4.13 -18.85
CA LEU A 95 -15.97 4.88 -18.93
C LEU A 95 -15.25 4.59 -20.25
N ARG A 96 -15.15 3.32 -20.64
CA ARG A 96 -14.55 2.92 -21.92
C ARG A 96 -15.27 3.56 -23.10
N GLU A 97 -16.60 3.49 -23.15
CA GLU A 97 -17.38 4.10 -24.25
C GLU A 97 -17.27 5.63 -24.25
N LEU A 98 -17.21 6.28 -23.08
CA LEU A 98 -16.98 7.72 -22.97
C LEU A 98 -15.63 8.13 -23.59
N PHE A 99 -14.56 7.40 -23.30
CA PHE A 99 -13.25 7.68 -23.89
C PHE A 99 -13.20 7.33 -25.37
N ARG A 100 -13.87 6.26 -25.80
CA ARG A 100 -14.01 5.94 -27.23
C ARG A 100 -14.74 7.04 -28.00
N ALA A 101 -15.82 7.57 -27.44
CA ALA A 101 -16.56 8.68 -28.03
C ALA A 101 -15.75 9.98 -28.07
N LYS A 102 -14.95 10.26 -27.03
CA LYS A 102 -14.07 11.45 -26.99
C LYS A 102 -12.88 11.34 -27.95
N ASN A 103 -12.27 10.16 -28.09
CA ASN A 103 -11.20 9.92 -29.05
C ASN A 103 -11.73 9.81 -30.49
N GLY A 104 -13.01 9.49 -30.67
CA GLY A 104 -13.68 9.30 -31.95
C GLY A 104 -13.83 10.53 -32.85
N ASN A 105 -13.28 11.69 -32.50
CA ASN A 105 -13.01 12.76 -33.47
C ASN A 105 -11.70 12.54 -34.25
N CYS A 106 -10.98 11.44 -34.01
CA CYS A 106 -9.89 10.99 -34.88
C CYS A 106 -9.96 9.47 -35.05
N ALA A 107 -10.26 9.04 -36.28
CA ALA A 107 -10.24 7.67 -36.80
C ALA A 107 -11.28 6.68 -36.24
N CYS A 108 -12.48 6.71 -36.85
CA CYS A 108 -13.28 5.51 -37.03
C CYS A 108 -12.60 4.64 -38.11
N MET A 109 -12.03 3.50 -37.73
CA MET A 109 -11.99 2.29 -38.55
C MET A 109 -11.64 1.07 -37.67
N GLU A 110 -12.46 0.04 -37.85
CA GLU A 110 -12.23 -1.38 -37.57
C GLU A 110 -12.19 -1.88 -36.12
N PHE A 111 -13.29 -2.48 -35.70
CA PHE A 111 -13.22 -3.83 -35.12
C PHE A 111 -14.38 -4.66 -35.68
N SER A 112 -14.03 -5.58 -36.58
CA SER A 112 -14.82 -6.77 -36.89
C SER A 112 -15.01 -7.56 -35.59
N SER A 113 -16.27 -7.79 -35.24
CA SER A 113 -16.69 -8.70 -34.19
C SER A 113 -16.35 -10.12 -34.62
N GLY A 114 -15.43 -10.78 -33.91
CA GLY A 114 -15.18 -12.21 -34.07
C GLY A 114 -16.40 -13.03 -33.62
N GLU A 115 -17.38 -13.17 -34.50
CA GLU A 115 -18.41 -14.21 -34.40
C GLU A 115 -17.82 -15.54 -34.83
N LEU A 116 -17.66 -16.44 -33.87
CA LEU A 116 -17.29 -17.84 -34.08
C LEU A 116 -18.50 -18.57 -34.67
N MET A 117 -18.67 -18.53 -36.00
CA MET A 117 -19.64 -19.38 -36.69
C MET A 117 -19.21 -20.84 -36.60
N ARG A 118 -20.14 -21.66 -36.09
CA ARG A 118 -19.99 -23.11 -35.95
C ARG A 118 -20.27 -23.76 -37.30
N ASP A 119 -19.27 -24.45 -37.81
CA ASP A 119 -19.21 -25.09 -39.12
C ASP A 119 -20.20 -26.29 -39.22
N MET A 120 -20.90 -26.41 -40.35
CA MET A 120 -21.70 -27.59 -40.72
C MET A 120 -21.72 -27.74 -42.25
N GLY A 121 -20.98 -28.73 -42.78
CA GLY A 121 -21.29 -29.43 -44.04
C GLY A 121 -20.52 -29.07 -45.32
N LEU A 122 -19.44 -29.83 -45.59
CA LEU A 122 -18.88 -30.37 -46.85
C LEU A 122 -19.62 -30.15 -48.21
N PRO A 123 -18.99 -30.44 -49.39
CA PRO A 123 -17.72 -29.95 -49.98
C PRO A 123 -17.87 -29.62 -51.49
N GLN A 124 -16.92 -28.87 -52.11
CA GLN A 124 -16.38 -29.17 -53.46
C GLN A 124 -15.50 -28.05 -54.02
N GLY A 125 -14.31 -28.47 -54.48
CA GLY A 125 -13.82 -28.10 -55.82
C GLY A 125 -12.80 -26.96 -55.92
N GLY A 126 -11.54 -27.34 -56.19
CA GLY A 126 -10.78 -26.71 -57.28
C GLY A 126 -9.68 -25.71 -56.94
N ASN A 127 -8.46 -26.24 -56.85
CA ASN A 127 -7.19 -25.75 -57.41
C ASN A 127 -6.61 -24.34 -57.11
N GLU A 128 -5.41 -24.43 -56.53
CA GLU A 128 -4.12 -23.86 -56.98
C GLU A 128 -3.81 -22.35 -56.88
N ARG A 129 -2.85 -22.08 -55.97
CA ARG A 129 -1.59 -21.31 -56.12
C ARG A 129 -1.55 -20.23 -57.21
N THR A 130 -1.01 -19.05 -56.87
CA THR A 130 0.36 -18.62 -57.22
C THR A 130 0.73 -17.31 -56.51
N LYS A 131 2.00 -17.22 -56.06
CA LYS A 131 2.72 -16.02 -55.57
C LYS A 131 2.66 -14.87 -56.58
N ILE A 132 2.97 -13.64 -56.14
CA ILE A 132 4.05 -12.81 -56.71
C ILE A 132 4.26 -11.60 -55.77
N GLU A 133 5.51 -11.44 -55.34
CA GLU A 133 6.08 -10.24 -54.71
C GLU A 133 6.14 -9.08 -55.71
N MET A 134 6.32 -7.84 -55.24
CA MET A 134 7.59 -7.11 -55.43
C MET A 134 7.45 -5.57 -55.53
N GLN A 135 8.42 -4.91 -54.86
CA GLN A 135 9.00 -3.55 -55.08
C GLN A 135 8.13 -2.33 -54.73
N SER A 136 8.46 -1.47 -53.75
CA SER A 136 9.68 -0.69 -53.43
C SER A 136 9.99 0.45 -54.42
N ALA A 137 10.00 1.69 -53.94
CA ALA A 137 11.08 2.67 -54.10
C ALA A 137 10.74 4.02 -53.45
N ASN A 138 11.70 4.52 -52.65
CA ASN A 138 12.20 5.90 -52.46
C ASN A 138 11.23 7.09 -52.27
N GLU A 139 11.55 8.16 -51.52
CA GLU A 139 12.83 8.82 -51.29
C GLU A 139 12.76 9.77 -50.08
N CYS A 140 13.92 10.20 -49.59
CA CYS A 140 14.14 11.04 -48.41
C CYS A 140 14.87 12.32 -48.83
N GLU A 141 14.48 13.49 -48.32
CA GLU A 141 15.31 14.70 -48.32
C GLU A 141 15.20 15.47 -46.99
N ARG A 142 16.36 15.92 -46.49
CA ARG A 142 16.59 16.82 -45.35
C ARG A 142 17.00 18.20 -45.86
N LEU A 143 16.83 19.26 -45.05
CA LEU A 143 17.67 20.49 -45.05
C LEU A 143 17.56 21.23 -43.69
N GLU A 144 18.65 21.88 -43.26
CA GLU A 144 18.88 22.55 -41.95
C GLU A 144 18.89 24.11 -41.99
N GLY A 145 18.48 24.77 -40.87
CA GLY A 145 18.91 26.06 -40.21
C GLY A 145 18.98 27.42 -40.95
N PRO A 146 19.28 28.61 -40.31
CA PRO A 146 19.38 29.01 -38.87
C PRO A 146 18.91 30.48 -38.44
N VAL A 147 18.71 30.71 -37.11
CA VAL A 147 19.02 31.85 -36.13
C VAL A 147 18.63 33.37 -36.31
N GLU A 148 18.04 34.02 -35.26
CA GLU A 148 18.44 35.29 -34.52
C GLU A 148 17.31 35.92 -33.61
N GLY A 149 17.65 36.58 -32.46
CA GLY A 149 16.77 37.30 -31.46
C GLY A 149 16.88 38.86 -31.54
N PRO A 150 16.72 39.74 -30.48
CA PRO A 150 16.14 39.69 -29.10
C PRO A 150 15.33 40.99 -28.65
N GLN A 151 15.07 41.16 -27.32
CA GLN A 151 14.54 42.34 -26.51
C GLN A 151 13.00 42.44 -26.31
N GLY A 152 12.38 42.91 -25.20
CA GLY A 152 12.74 43.61 -23.94
C GLY A 152 11.50 43.67 -22.99
N GLY A 153 11.67 43.99 -21.70
CA GLY A 153 10.73 43.62 -20.61
C GLY A 153 9.75 44.65 -20.02
N SER A 154 9.10 44.29 -18.89
CA SER A 154 8.58 45.19 -17.84
C SER A 154 8.02 44.42 -16.62
N ASN A 155 8.30 44.97 -15.43
CA ASN A 155 7.91 44.52 -14.10
C ASN A 155 6.47 44.95 -13.74
N ARG A 156 5.70 44.11 -13.01
CA ARG A 156 4.70 44.55 -12.01
C ARG A 156 4.32 43.41 -11.05
N HIS A 157 4.63 43.62 -9.78
CA HIS A 157 4.26 42.83 -8.61
C HIS A 157 2.75 42.91 -8.33
N LEU A 158 2.12 41.80 -7.93
CA LEU A 158 0.97 41.71 -7.01
C LEU A 158 0.82 40.25 -6.51
N SER A 159 0.18 40.11 -5.35
CA SER A 159 0.48 39.19 -4.25
C SER A 159 -0.10 37.77 -4.30
N SER A 160 0.65 36.86 -3.66
CA SER A 160 0.22 35.73 -2.81
C SER A 160 -1.07 34.98 -3.16
N THR A 161 -0.89 33.84 -3.81
CA THR A 161 -1.70 32.64 -3.57
C THR A 161 -0.74 31.48 -3.45
N GLY A 162 -0.76 30.79 -2.30
CA GLY A 162 0.15 29.71 -1.93
C GLY A 162 0.16 28.61 -2.98
N SER A 163 1.21 28.63 -3.81
CA SER A 163 1.62 27.51 -4.63
C SER A 163 2.33 26.53 -3.71
N LEU A 164 1.74 25.35 -3.52
CA LEU A 164 2.34 24.22 -2.82
C LEU A 164 3.53 23.75 -3.67
N VAL A 165 4.69 24.35 -3.42
CA VAL A 165 5.95 24.04 -4.09
C VAL A 165 6.29 22.58 -3.81
N GLN A 166 6.16 21.79 -4.87
CA GLN A 166 6.95 20.60 -5.16
C GLN A 166 8.42 20.85 -4.82
N LEU A 167 8.88 20.27 -3.72
CA LEU A 167 10.27 19.90 -3.51
C LEU A 167 10.27 18.43 -3.08
N ASN A 168 9.79 17.57 -3.98
CA ASN A 168 10.21 16.18 -3.97
C ASN A 168 11.62 16.17 -4.56
N ASP A 169 12.54 15.48 -3.88
CA ASP A 169 13.79 15.05 -4.47
C ASP A 169 13.46 14.17 -5.69
N ALA A 170 13.34 14.81 -6.86
CA ALA A 170 12.87 14.26 -8.13
C ALA A 170 13.85 13.23 -8.74
N THR A 171 14.74 12.68 -7.93
CA THR A 171 15.82 11.79 -8.35
C THR A 171 15.70 10.36 -7.78
N ASP A 172 14.65 10.09 -7.00
CA ASP A 172 14.25 8.75 -6.50
C ASP A 172 13.01 8.19 -7.26
N GLU A 173 12.68 8.76 -8.41
CA GLU A 173 11.87 8.11 -9.42
C GLU A 173 12.80 7.20 -10.23
N PHE A 174 12.49 5.89 -10.26
CA PHE A 174 12.92 4.89 -11.25
C PHE A 174 13.81 3.70 -10.80
N PHE A 175 13.45 2.55 -11.39
CA PHE A 175 13.99 1.19 -11.36
C PHE A 175 13.75 0.29 -10.13
N ASP A 176 12.57 -0.34 -10.08
CA ASP A 176 12.48 -1.74 -9.64
C ASP A 176 12.24 -2.61 -10.88
N VAL A 177 13.19 -3.51 -11.16
CA VAL A 177 13.04 -4.58 -12.16
C VAL A 177 11.99 -5.57 -11.62
N PRO A 178 10.97 -5.99 -12.40
CA PRO A 178 10.05 -7.03 -11.98
C PRO A 178 10.79 -8.32 -11.65
N ASP A 179 10.52 -8.91 -10.48
CA ASP A 179 11.00 -10.23 -10.11
C ASP A 179 10.30 -11.28 -11.01
N GLU A 180 11.05 -11.94 -11.89
CA GLU A 180 10.53 -12.97 -12.82
C GLU A 180 10.00 -14.21 -12.09
N SER A 181 10.23 -14.33 -10.77
CA SER A 181 9.78 -15.48 -9.97
C SER A 181 8.27 -15.52 -9.67
N GLU A 182 7.49 -14.45 -9.97
CA GLU A 182 6.02 -14.49 -9.81
C GLU A 182 5.28 -15.12 -11.01
N TYR A 183 5.96 -15.41 -12.13
CA TYR A 183 5.31 -15.99 -13.32
C TYR A 183 5.41 -17.53 -13.42
N ASP A 184 6.40 -18.17 -12.82
CA ASP A 184 6.69 -19.60 -13.03
C ASP A 184 6.51 -20.46 -11.76
N GLN A 185 5.30 -20.56 -11.20
CA GLN A 185 4.97 -21.64 -10.24
C GLN A 185 3.54 -22.18 -10.36
N ARG A 186 2.95 -22.21 -11.56
CA ARG A 186 1.70 -22.96 -11.78
C ARG A 186 1.61 -23.60 -13.15
N GLU A 187 2.53 -24.48 -13.51
CA GLU A 187 2.27 -25.64 -14.40
C GLU A 187 3.43 -26.64 -14.29
N ALA A 188 3.30 -27.64 -13.42
CA ALA A 188 3.94 -28.98 -13.55
C ALA A 188 3.72 -29.78 -12.27
N MET A 189 2.67 -30.62 -12.24
CA MET A 189 2.71 -31.95 -11.61
C MET A 189 1.40 -32.66 -11.95
N TRP A 190 1.35 -33.30 -13.11
CA TRP A 190 0.37 -34.37 -13.37
C TRP A 190 1.11 -35.68 -13.13
N SER A 191 0.70 -36.40 -12.08
CA SER A 191 1.04 -37.81 -11.90
C SER A 191 -0.27 -38.57 -11.75
N SER A 192 -0.43 -39.52 -12.67
CA SER A 192 -1.43 -40.57 -12.78
C SER A 192 -1.65 -41.36 -11.50
N ASP A 193 -2.90 -41.75 -11.25
CA ASP A 193 -3.26 -43.16 -11.09
C ASP A 193 -4.78 -43.39 -11.21
N GLU A 194 -5.13 -44.43 -11.97
CA GLU A 194 -6.46 -45.01 -12.14
C GLU A 194 -6.90 -45.79 -10.89
N SER A 195 -8.19 -45.74 -10.54
CA SER A 195 -9.11 -46.89 -10.68
C SER A 195 -10.50 -46.64 -10.09
N THR A 196 -11.50 -46.90 -10.93
CA THR A 196 -12.88 -47.41 -10.70
C THR A 196 -13.58 -47.20 -9.34
N HIS A 197 -14.71 -46.48 -9.34
CA HIS A 197 -16.06 -47.10 -9.31
C HIS A 197 -17.16 -46.02 -9.44
N ALA A 198 -18.15 -46.31 -10.28
CA ALA A 198 -19.25 -45.43 -10.66
C ALA A 198 -20.38 -45.42 -9.62
N ALA A 199 -20.89 -44.22 -9.31
CA ALA A 199 -22.28 -43.99 -8.92
C ALA A 199 -22.70 -42.59 -9.37
N ASP A 200 -23.65 -42.58 -10.29
CA ASP A 200 -24.23 -41.44 -11.00
C ASP A 200 -25.14 -40.61 -10.08
N GLN A 201 -24.72 -39.39 -9.72
CA GLN A 201 -25.63 -38.32 -9.30
C GLN A 201 -25.18 -36.99 -9.92
N ARG A 202 -25.98 -36.55 -10.90
CA ARG A 202 -25.80 -35.31 -11.67
C ARG A 202 -25.73 -34.08 -10.76
N HIS A 203 -24.54 -33.52 -10.58
CA HIS A 203 -24.35 -32.15 -10.11
C HIS A 203 -23.73 -31.30 -11.23
N ALA A 204 -24.45 -30.25 -11.62
CA ALA A 204 -24.02 -29.29 -12.61
C ALA A 204 -22.70 -28.61 -12.18
N LYS A 205 -21.65 -28.75 -13.00
CA LYS A 205 -20.35 -28.08 -12.83
C LYS A 205 -20.55 -26.56 -12.81
N LEU A 206 -20.38 -25.95 -11.64
CA LEU A 206 -20.32 -24.50 -11.47
C LEU A 206 -18.95 -23.99 -11.99
N SER A 207 -18.98 -22.91 -12.79
CA SER A 207 -17.80 -22.20 -13.31
C SER A 207 -16.84 -21.76 -12.19
N SER A 208 -15.53 -21.76 -12.46
CA SER A 208 -14.43 -21.28 -11.59
C SER A 208 -14.71 -19.94 -10.90
N ALA A 209 -15.49 -19.05 -11.55
CA ALA A 209 -15.93 -17.78 -10.97
C ALA A 209 -16.90 -17.95 -9.76
N ALA A 210 -17.72 -18.99 -9.75
CA ALA A 210 -18.65 -19.28 -8.65
C ALA A 210 -17.92 -19.80 -7.40
N VAL A 211 -16.79 -20.50 -7.56
CA VAL A 211 -15.92 -20.93 -6.46
C VAL A 211 -15.22 -19.73 -5.82
N PHE A 212 -14.77 -18.76 -6.63
CA PHE A 212 -14.19 -17.50 -6.16
C PHE A 212 -15.20 -16.62 -5.40
N VAL A 213 -16.44 -16.53 -5.89
CA VAL A 213 -17.52 -15.80 -5.22
C VAL A 213 -17.93 -16.46 -3.89
N ARG A 214 -17.89 -17.80 -3.79
CA ARG A 214 -18.11 -18.52 -2.52
C ARG A 214 -17.02 -18.21 -1.49
N LYS A 215 -15.75 -18.20 -1.91
CA LYS A 215 -14.59 -17.83 -1.06
C LYS A 215 -14.67 -16.38 -0.55
N LEU A 216 -15.20 -15.46 -1.35
CA LEU A 216 -15.50 -14.08 -0.94
C LEU A 216 -16.70 -14.00 0.01
N HIS A 217 -17.71 -14.86 -0.17
CA HIS A 217 -18.87 -14.94 0.72
C HIS A 217 -18.49 -15.50 2.10
N ASP A 218 -17.61 -16.50 2.16
CA ASP A 218 -17.15 -17.08 3.43
C ASP A 218 -16.29 -16.09 4.24
N LEU A 219 -15.52 -15.22 3.56
CA LEU A 219 -14.82 -14.08 4.19
C LEU A 219 -15.79 -12.98 4.65
N ALA A 220 -16.91 -12.79 3.96
CA ALA A 220 -17.96 -11.83 4.34
C ALA A 220 -18.87 -12.33 5.49
N VAL A 221 -18.85 -13.64 5.79
CA VAL A 221 -19.64 -14.27 6.85
C VAL A 221 -18.96 -14.25 8.23
N GLN A 222 -17.71 -13.78 8.32
CA GLN A 222 -17.06 -13.42 9.59
C GLN A 222 -17.72 -12.15 10.18
N LYS A 223 -18.90 -12.34 10.79
CA LYS A 223 -19.65 -11.34 11.55
C LYS A 223 -18.93 -11.01 12.86
N ARG A 224 -18.07 -9.99 12.80
CA ARG A 224 -17.71 -9.03 13.87
C ARG A 224 -16.88 -7.97 13.14
N GLY A 225 -17.47 -6.92 12.58
CA GLY A 225 -18.14 -5.83 13.26
C GLY A 225 -17.28 -4.59 12.99
N TYR A 226 -17.74 -3.69 12.12
CA TYR A 226 -17.23 -2.32 12.07
C TYR A 226 -17.77 -1.66 13.33
N VAL A 227 -16.95 -1.61 14.38
CA VAL A 227 -17.26 -0.88 15.59
C VAL A 227 -17.08 0.59 15.25
N ASP A 228 -18.20 1.32 15.26
CA ASP A 228 -18.17 2.74 15.59
C ASP A 228 -17.33 2.88 16.85
N LEU A 229 -16.21 3.61 16.79
CA LEU A 229 -15.50 4.09 17.99
C LEU A 229 -16.30 5.21 18.68
N GLN A 230 -17.61 5.00 18.83
CA GLN A 230 -18.59 5.88 19.46
C GLN A 230 -19.50 5.14 20.46
N GLY A 231 -19.11 3.96 20.92
CA GLY A 231 -19.89 3.17 21.90
C GLY A 231 -19.07 2.31 22.85
N ALA A 232 -17.89 2.77 23.26
CA ALA A 232 -17.08 2.16 24.31
C ALA A 232 -16.63 3.19 25.36
N ALA A 233 -17.46 4.21 25.60
CA ALA A 233 -17.44 4.89 26.88
C ALA A 233 -18.16 3.94 27.85
N ASP A 234 -17.51 3.59 28.95
CA ASP A 234 -17.94 2.65 30.00
C ASP A 234 -17.46 1.20 29.81
N ALA A 235 -16.14 1.01 29.76
CA ALA A 235 -15.51 -0.21 30.27
C ALA A 235 -14.07 0.07 30.72
N ASP A 236 -13.92 0.11 32.04
CA ASP A 236 -12.70 -0.16 32.83
C ASP A 236 -11.48 0.76 32.61
N ASN A 237 -11.36 1.76 33.50
CA ASN A 237 -10.19 2.62 33.65
C ASN A 237 -9.09 1.86 34.41
N GLY A 238 -8.64 0.73 33.85
CA GLY A 238 -7.49 -0.03 34.36
C GLY A 238 -6.17 0.63 33.95
N PRO A 239 -5.12 0.60 34.78
CA PRO A 239 -3.81 1.12 34.40
C PRO A 239 -3.30 0.36 33.17
N CYS A 240 -2.89 1.06 32.12
CA CYS A 240 -2.23 0.48 30.96
C CYS A 240 -1.05 -0.39 31.43
N TYR A 241 -1.12 -1.70 31.17
CA TYR A 241 -0.05 -2.64 31.54
C TYR A 241 1.12 -2.49 30.55
N TYR A 242 1.98 -1.50 30.79
CA TYR A 242 3.20 -1.31 30.01
C TYR A 242 4.17 -2.47 30.22
N GLY A 243 4.80 -2.95 29.14
CA GLY A 243 5.80 -4.03 29.20
C GLY A 243 5.28 -5.45 28.98
N HIS A 244 4.02 -5.63 28.59
CA HIS A 244 3.53 -6.87 27.99
C HIS A 244 3.73 -6.82 26.48
N THR A 245 5.00 -6.97 26.06
CA THR A 245 5.32 -7.04 24.63
C THR A 245 4.54 -8.17 23.98
N LEU A 246 4.15 -7.95 22.73
CA LEU A 246 3.58 -9.00 21.88
C LEU A 246 4.52 -10.22 21.91
N PRO A 247 4.00 -11.46 21.81
CA PRO A 247 4.83 -12.65 21.75
C PRO A 247 5.73 -12.62 20.51
N LYS A 248 7.01 -12.97 20.70
CA LYS A 248 7.94 -13.21 19.59
C LYS A 248 7.61 -14.56 18.96
N ASP A 249 7.40 -14.59 17.65
CA ASP A 249 7.10 -15.82 16.91
C ASP A 249 8.01 -16.03 15.71
N SER A 250 8.97 -16.93 15.85
CA SER A 250 9.87 -17.33 14.74
C SER A 250 9.14 -18.11 13.65
N SER A 251 8.00 -18.75 13.94
CA SER A 251 7.24 -19.54 12.96
C SER A 251 6.37 -18.68 12.04
N CYS A 252 6.17 -17.40 12.39
CA CYS A 252 5.35 -16.43 11.66
C CYS A 252 3.87 -16.86 11.43
N THR A 253 3.33 -17.71 12.30
CA THR A 253 1.95 -18.22 12.22
C THR A 253 1.06 -17.74 13.35
N MET A 254 1.65 -17.33 14.48
CA MET A 254 0.93 -16.91 15.67
C MET A 254 0.22 -15.56 15.44
N PRO A 255 -1.09 -15.46 15.71
CA PRO A 255 -1.79 -14.19 15.70
C PRO A 255 -1.28 -13.23 16.77
N SER A 256 -1.31 -11.93 16.47
CA SER A 256 -0.86 -10.87 17.38
C SER A 256 0.56 -11.12 17.91
N SER A 257 1.49 -11.36 16.99
CA SER A 257 2.91 -11.65 17.29
C SER A 257 3.84 -10.75 16.48
N TRP A 258 5.11 -10.70 16.88
CA TRP A 258 6.16 -10.03 16.12
C TRP A 258 7.35 -10.95 15.82
N SER A 259 8.06 -10.63 14.75
CA SER A 259 9.37 -11.19 14.42
C SER A 259 10.18 -10.18 13.60
N MET A 260 11.43 -10.49 13.29
CA MET A 260 12.21 -9.69 12.33
C MET A 260 11.93 -10.21 10.92
N THR A 261 11.70 -9.30 9.98
CA THR A 261 11.59 -9.64 8.55
C THR A 261 12.99 -9.90 7.99
N ASP A 262 13.07 -10.83 7.05
CA ASP A 262 14.28 -11.05 6.25
C ASP A 262 14.73 -9.71 5.59
N PRO A 263 15.94 -9.21 5.90
CA PRO A 263 16.46 -7.96 5.34
C PRO A 263 16.43 -7.94 3.81
N THR A 264 16.63 -9.08 3.14
CA THR A 264 16.69 -9.18 1.67
C THR A 264 15.36 -8.86 0.98
N THR A 265 14.28 -8.77 1.76
CA THR A 265 12.96 -8.30 1.30
C THR A 265 12.98 -6.84 0.88
N PHE A 266 13.91 -6.03 1.40
CA PHE A 266 13.94 -4.59 1.22
C PHE A 266 15.11 -4.16 0.33
N LEU A 267 14.83 -3.20 -0.55
CA LEU A 267 15.81 -2.57 -1.44
C LEU A 267 16.31 -1.26 -0.83
N ILE A 268 17.62 -1.10 -0.77
CA ILE A 268 18.33 0.05 -0.20
C ILE A 268 19.30 0.63 -1.23
N ARG A 269 19.70 1.89 -1.07
CA ARG A 269 20.68 2.52 -1.98
C ARG A 269 22.03 1.80 -1.89
N GLY A 270 22.53 1.32 -3.04
CA GLY A 270 23.86 0.70 -3.13
C GLY A 270 25.00 1.70 -3.03
N GLU A 271 26.24 1.21 -3.02
CA GLU A 271 27.45 2.03 -2.91
C GLU A 271 27.54 3.08 -4.03
N SER A 272 27.26 2.69 -5.27
CA SER A 272 27.32 3.56 -6.46
C SER A 272 26.01 4.33 -6.74
N TYR A 273 25.04 4.33 -5.82
CA TYR A 273 23.68 4.82 -6.07
C TYR A 273 23.62 6.27 -6.61
N LEU A 274 24.51 7.15 -6.15
CA LEU A 274 24.53 8.54 -6.61
C LEU A 274 24.88 8.67 -8.09
N LEU A 275 25.55 7.66 -8.67
CA LEU A 275 25.96 7.60 -10.07
C LEU A 275 24.96 6.78 -10.92
N ASP A 276 24.59 5.59 -10.45
CA ASP A 276 23.84 4.61 -11.25
C ASP A 276 22.36 4.51 -10.90
N ARG A 277 21.94 5.10 -9.76
CA ARG A 277 20.59 5.02 -9.19
C ARG A 277 20.12 3.58 -8.91
N GLN A 278 21.03 2.64 -8.73
CA GLN A 278 20.70 1.22 -8.51
C GLN A 278 20.60 0.87 -7.02
N LYS A 279 19.46 0.30 -6.64
CA LYS A 279 19.25 -0.25 -5.31
C LYS A 279 19.67 -1.71 -5.26
N ILE A 280 20.14 -2.13 -4.09
CA ILE A 280 20.54 -3.50 -3.78
C ILE A 280 19.64 -4.07 -2.68
N LYS A 281 19.54 -5.40 -2.60
CA LYS A 281 18.88 -6.05 -1.47
C LYS A 281 19.71 -5.84 -0.21
N ALA A 282 19.05 -5.50 0.91
CA ALA A 282 19.75 -5.40 2.18
C ALA A 282 20.19 -6.79 2.66
N GLU A 283 21.43 -6.89 3.15
CA GLU A 283 21.94 -8.17 3.66
C GLU A 283 21.59 -8.37 5.13
N ASN A 284 21.76 -7.31 5.93
CA ASN A 284 21.68 -7.38 7.39
C ASN A 284 20.95 -6.15 7.98
N THR A 285 20.70 -6.20 9.28
CA THR A 285 20.21 -5.07 10.07
C THR A 285 21.27 -4.68 11.11
N LEU A 286 21.36 -3.38 11.40
CA LEU A 286 22.29 -2.86 12.41
C LEU A 286 21.84 -3.20 13.83
N MET A 287 20.53 -3.18 14.08
CA MET A 287 19.93 -3.39 15.40
C MET A 287 19.01 -4.61 15.39
N GLN A 288 18.96 -5.30 16.53
CA GLN A 288 18.02 -6.39 16.73
C GLN A 288 16.73 -5.88 17.37
N MET A 289 15.59 -6.36 16.87
CA MET A 289 14.31 -6.09 17.49
C MET A 289 14.16 -6.92 18.78
N VAL A 290 13.89 -6.23 19.90
CA VAL A 290 13.78 -6.83 21.24
C VAL A 290 12.36 -6.82 21.79
N GLY A 291 11.45 -6.07 21.18
CA GLY A 291 10.05 -6.05 21.59
C GLY A 291 9.17 -5.26 20.63
N ALA A 292 7.87 -5.52 20.73
CA ALA A 292 6.81 -4.68 20.18
C ALA A 292 5.69 -4.56 21.20
N ASP A 293 5.25 -3.35 21.53
CA ASP A 293 4.03 -3.11 22.29
C ASP A 293 2.92 -2.64 21.36
N TRP A 294 1.72 -3.17 21.57
CA TRP A 294 0.49 -2.73 20.92
C TRP A 294 -0.42 -2.20 22.01
N ILE A 295 -0.55 -0.87 22.07
CA ILE A 295 -1.11 -0.16 23.22
C ILE A 295 -2.38 0.56 22.80
N LYS A 296 -3.44 0.39 23.58
CA LYS A 296 -4.64 1.21 23.53
C LYS A 296 -4.64 2.21 24.69
N SER A 297 -4.84 3.49 24.38
CA SER A 297 -4.89 4.57 25.37
C SER A 297 -5.94 5.63 25.02
N ASP A 298 -6.41 6.36 26.04
CA ASP A 298 -7.27 7.53 25.89
C ASP A 298 -6.46 8.80 25.53
N LYS A 299 -5.14 8.73 25.68
CA LYS A 299 -4.20 9.83 25.43
C LYS A 299 -3.03 9.41 24.56
N ARG A 300 -2.20 10.39 24.21
CA ARG A 300 -0.92 10.18 23.54
C ARG A 300 0.08 9.51 24.49
N GLU A 301 0.83 8.53 23.99
CA GLU A 301 1.76 7.73 24.78
C GLU A 301 3.20 8.01 24.33
N ASP A 302 3.84 8.98 24.97
CA ASP A 302 5.20 9.41 24.64
C ASP A 302 6.24 8.89 25.64
N ASP A 303 7.51 8.95 25.23
CA ASP A 303 8.70 8.60 26.01
C ASP A 303 8.54 7.26 26.73
N LEU A 304 8.07 6.25 26.00
CA LEU A 304 7.90 4.88 26.49
C LEU A 304 9.20 4.31 27.03
N ALA A 305 10.32 4.61 26.38
CA ALA A 305 11.65 4.17 26.78
C ALA A 305 12.13 4.79 28.10
N GLY A 306 11.69 6.01 28.44
CA GLY A 306 12.04 6.70 29.69
C GLY A 306 11.30 6.19 30.92
N ARG A 307 10.26 5.36 30.74
CA ARG A 307 9.35 4.99 31.84
C ARG A 307 9.99 4.01 32.83
N PRO A 308 9.87 4.25 34.15
CA PRO A 308 10.35 3.32 35.16
C PRO A 308 9.77 1.91 34.97
N GLY A 309 10.62 0.89 35.02
CA GLY A 309 10.22 -0.51 34.84
C GLY A 309 9.92 -0.93 33.39
N GLY A 310 10.05 -0.02 32.42
CA GLY A 310 9.95 -0.31 30.99
C GLY A 310 11.09 -1.20 30.48
N LEU A 311 10.95 -1.73 29.26
CA LEU A 311 11.92 -2.63 28.64
C LEU A 311 13.33 -2.03 28.63
N VAL A 312 13.45 -0.79 28.15
CA VAL A 312 14.72 -0.06 28.03
C VAL A 312 15.34 0.19 29.41
N GLN A 313 14.54 0.62 30.39
CA GLN A 313 15.02 0.88 31.75
C GLN A 313 15.48 -0.40 32.47
N LYS A 314 14.82 -1.54 32.23
CA LYS A 314 15.27 -2.84 32.75
C LYS A 314 16.65 -3.23 32.22
N TYR A 315 16.93 -2.99 30.93
CA TYR A 315 18.26 -3.19 30.38
C TYR A 315 19.27 -2.18 30.91
N ALA A 316 18.88 -0.91 31.05
CA ALA A 316 19.75 0.12 31.63
C ALA A 316 20.17 -0.24 33.06
N ALA A 317 19.25 -0.80 33.87
CA ALA A 317 19.52 -1.24 35.24
C ALA A 317 20.48 -2.45 35.32
N GLN A 318 20.55 -3.28 34.28
CA GLN A 318 21.52 -4.39 34.20
C GLN A 318 22.94 -3.90 33.88
N GLY A 319 23.08 -2.64 33.46
CA GLY A 319 24.35 -2.06 33.00
C GLY A 319 24.73 -2.49 31.59
N GLY A 320 25.70 -1.77 31.01
CA GLY A 320 26.26 -2.06 29.67
C GLY A 320 26.23 -0.87 28.72
N SER A 321 26.86 -1.04 27.55
CA SER A 321 26.96 -0.03 26.49
C SER A 321 25.86 -0.15 25.44
N LYS A 322 24.73 -0.79 25.78
CA LYS A 322 23.64 -1.04 24.84
C LYS A 322 22.88 0.24 24.54
N PHE A 323 22.63 0.49 23.26
CA PHE A 323 21.83 1.63 22.81
C PHE A 323 20.49 1.12 22.25
N PHE A 324 19.41 1.86 22.54
CA PHE A 324 18.06 1.53 22.10
C PHE A 324 17.51 2.56 21.12
N PHE A 325 16.86 2.08 20.07
CA PHE A 325 16.15 2.91 19.11
C PHE A 325 14.69 2.48 19.10
N ILE A 326 13.78 3.42 19.35
CA ILE A 326 12.36 3.12 19.52
C ILE A 326 11.60 3.87 18.44
N VAL A 327 10.78 3.14 17.68
CA VAL A 327 9.82 3.73 16.74
C VAL A 327 8.43 3.54 17.31
N ASN A 328 7.81 4.63 17.73
CA ASN A 328 6.50 4.66 18.34
C ASN A 328 5.50 5.30 17.38
N ILE A 329 4.77 4.46 16.64
CA ILE A 329 3.78 4.89 15.64
C ILE A 329 2.45 5.09 16.34
N GLN A 330 2.01 6.35 16.42
CA GLN A 330 0.81 6.75 17.15
C GLN A 330 -0.32 7.10 16.19
N VAL A 331 -1.50 6.53 16.43
CA VAL A 331 -2.71 6.74 15.62
C VAL A 331 -3.75 7.45 16.48
N PRO A 332 -3.83 8.79 16.44
CA PRO A 332 -4.78 9.52 17.24
C PRO A 332 -6.22 9.34 16.73
N GLY A 333 -7.16 9.30 17.68
CA GLY A 333 -8.60 9.14 17.44
C GLY A 333 -9.38 9.31 18.73
N SER A 334 -10.66 8.92 18.76
CA SER A 334 -11.41 8.81 20.02
C SER A 334 -10.83 7.72 20.94
N THR A 335 -10.10 6.78 20.36
CA THR A 335 -9.18 5.88 21.05
C THR A 335 -7.84 5.99 20.32
N THR A 336 -6.77 6.22 21.06
CA THR A 336 -5.41 6.27 20.50
C THR A 336 -4.81 4.87 20.52
N TYR A 337 -4.26 4.46 19.40
CA TYR A 337 -3.46 3.24 19.30
C TYR A 337 -1.99 3.58 19.12
N SER A 338 -1.12 2.92 19.87
CA SER A 338 0.33 3.06 19.78
C SER A 338 0.94 1.72 19.40
N LEU A 339 1.75 1.71 18.35
CA LEU A 339 2.64 0.59 18.03
C LEU A 339 4.07 1.02 18.34
N ALA A 340 4.62 0.52 19.44
CA ALA A 340 5.98 0.80 19.85
C ALA A 340 6.89 -0.37 19.46
N LEU A 341 7.92 -0.10 18.66
CA LEU A 341 8.89 -1.08 18.18
C LEU A 341 10.24 -0.77 18.82
N TYR A 342 10.80 -1.74 19.54
CA TYR A 342 12.03 -1.58 20.30
C TYR A 342 13.17 -2.30 19.61
N TYR A 343 14.21 -1.54 19.25
CA TYR A 343 15.44 -2.03 18.64
C TYR A 343 16.62 -1.79 19.56
N MET A 344 17.58 -2.72 19.57
CA MET A 344 18.75 -2.72 20.43
C MET A 344 20.01 -2.96 19.60
N MET A 345 21.05 -2.17 19.88
CA MET A 345 22.40 -2.40 19.36
C MET A 345 23.40 -2.58 20.51
N ASP A 346 24.29 -3.57 20.35
CA ASP A 346 25.41 -3.79 21.27
C ASP A 346 26.67 -3.03 20.84
N THR A 347 26.74 -2.64 19.57
CA THR A 347 27.85 -1.83 19.05
C THR A 347 27.74 -0.40 19.58
N PRO A 348 28.84 0.23 20.02
CA PRO A 348 28.83 1.64 20.41
C PRO A 348 28.42 2.56 19.25
N LEU A 349 27.72 3.64 19.57
CA LEU A 349 27.16 4.58 18.60
C LEU A 349 28.26 5.23 17.74
N GLU A 350 29.43 5.48 18.33
CA GLU A 350 30.59 6.13 17.71
C GLU A 350 31.18 5.31 16.55
N LYS A 351 30.86 4.02 16.45
CA LYS A 351 31.29 3.16 15.34
C LYS A 351 30.38 3.27 14.12
N VAL A 352 29.26 3.99 14.23
CA VAL A 352 28.28 4.17 13.14
C VAL A 352 28.06 5.68 12.93
N PRO A 353 28.96 6.38 12.20
CA PRO A 353 28.97 7.84 12.16
C PRO A 353 27.66 8.48 11.70
N LEU A 354 26.98 7.89 10.70
CA LEU A 354 25.69 8.41 10.22
C LEU A 354 24.60 8.31 11.28
N LEU A 355 24.55 7.19 12.02
CA LEU A 355 23.58 7.00 13.09
C LEU A 355 23.91 7.89 14.29
N GLU A 356 25.19 8.03 14.66
CA GLU A 356 25.62 8.95 15.71
C GLU A 356 25.18 10.38 15.41
N ARG A 357 25.44 10.86 14.18
CA ARG A 357 24.98 12.17 13.70
C ARG A 357 23.47 12.29 13.71
N PHE A 358 22.74 11.22 13.39
CA PHE A 358 21.27 11.22 13.45
C PHE A 358 20.76 11.33 14.90
N VAL A 359 21.35 10.57 15.82
CA VAL A 359 20.97 10.55 17.23
C VAL A 359 21.28 11.89 17.90
N ASN A 360 22.46 12.46 17.64
CA ASN A 360 22.93 13.71 18.26
C ASN A 360 22.58 14.98 17.45
N GLY A 361 22.01 14.83 16.25
CA GLY A 361 21.65 15.93 15.36
C GLY A 361 20.39 16.68 15.79
N ASP A 362 19.96 17.65 14.99
CA ASP A 362 18.71 18.39 15.19
C ASP A 362 17.53 17.72 14.49
N ASP A 363 16.32 18.19 14.80
CA ASP A 363 15.08 17.63 14.22
C ASP A 363 14.98 17.88 12.73
N THR A 364 15.57 18.97 12.21
CA THR A 364 15.62 19.25 10.76
C THR A 364 16.37 18.15 10.03
N PHE A 365 17.56 17.80 10.53
CA PHE A 365 18.37 16.71 9.99
C PHE A 365 17.62 15.39 10.13
N ARG A 366 17.10 15.06 11.32
CA ARG A 366 16.38 13.80 11.55
C ARG A 366 15.18 13.64 10.61
N ASN A 367 14.38 14.70 10.46
CA ASN A 367 13.21 14.71 9.59
C ASN A 367 13.56 14.55 8.12
N SER A 368 14.70 15.11 7.69
CA SER A 368 15.18 14.98 6.31
C SER A 368 15.77 13.62 5.97
N ARG A 369 16.10 12.78 6.97
CA ARG A 369 16.82 11.52 6.76
C ARG A 369 16.04 10.26 7.16
N PHE A 370 15.11 10.33 8.10
CA PHE A 370 14.44 9.12 8.59
C PHE A 370 13.49 8.52 7.54
N LYS A 371 13.77 7.27 7.13
CA LYS A 371 13.03 6.53 6.11
C LYS A 371 12.30 5.32 6.69
N LEU A 372 11.14 5.02 6.12
CA LEU A 372 10.37 3.79 6.31
C LEU A 372 10.12 3.13 4.95
N ILE A 373 10.36 1.83 4.87
CA ILE A 373 9.95 0.97 3.75
C ILE A 373 8.85 0.03 4.25
N PRO A 374 7.58 0.28 3.89
CA PRO A 374 6.49 -0.59 4.28
C PRO A 374 6.32 -1.74 3.27
N TYR A 375 5.87 -2.90 3.74
CA TYR A 375 5.52 -4.03 2.89
C TYR A 375 4.38 -4.85 3.51
N ILE A 376 3.39 -5.21 2.69
CA ILE A 376 2.28 -6.06 3.12
C ILE A 376 2.41 -7.41 2.40
N SER A 377 3.08 -8.38 3.04
CA SER A 377 3.27 -9.72 2.46
C SER A 377 1.96 -10.50 2.39
N LYS A 378 1.12 -10.42 3.42
CA LYS A 378 -0.24 -11.01 3.41
C LYS A 378 -1.29 -9.95 3.69
N GLY A 379 -2.29 -9.89 2.83
CA GLY A 379 -3.40 -8.96 3.00
C GLY A 379 -4.22 -8.82 1.73
N SER A 380 -5.36 -8.15 1.86
CA SER A 380 -6.18 -7.83 0.69
C SER A 380 -5.41 -6.91 -0.25
N TRP A 381 -5.56 -7.13 -1.56
CA TRP A 381 -4.87 -6.34 -2.58
C TRP A 381 -5.07 -4.82 -2.38
N ILE A 382 -6.26 -4.40 -1.92
CA ILE A 382 -6.57 -2.98 -1.68
C ILE A 382 -5.73 -2.38 -0.54
N VAL A 383 -5.43 -3.18 0.51
CA VAL A 383 -4.53 -2.76 1.59
C VAL A 383 -3.10 -2.70 1.08
N LYS A 384 -2.65 -3.73 0.35
CA LYS A 384 -1.31 -3.75 -0.28
C LYS A 384 -1.09 -2.51 -1.16
N GLN A 385 -2.07 -2.19 -2.00
CA GLN A 385 -2.01 -1.00 -2.85
C GLN A 385 -2.01 0.28 -2.01
N SER A 386 -2.88 0.40 -1.01
CA SER A 386 -2.98 1.63 -0.23
C SER A 386 -1.69 1.96 0.53
N VAL A 387 -1.04 0.95 1.10
CA VAL A 387 0.24 1.08 1.81
C VAL A 387 1.39 1.29 0.84
N GLY A 388 1.43 0.55 -0.27
CA GLY A 388 2.55 0.57 -1.22
C GLY A 388 3.76 -0.22 -0.72
N LYS A 389 4.85 -0.19 -1.51
CA LYS A 389 6.15 -0.79 -1.19
C LYS A 389 7.32 0.22 -1.21
N LYS A 390 7.04 1.46 -1.62
CA LYS A 390 8.07 2.49 -1.85
C LYS A 390 8.52 3.08 -0.50
N ALA A 391 9.84 3.29 -0.37
CA ALA A 391 10.41 3.99 0.76
C ALA A 391 9.84 5.42 0.86
N CYS A 392 9.53 5.88 2.07
CA CYS A 392 9.10 7.25 2.32
C CYS A 392 9.97 7.91 3.40
N LEU A 393 10.26 9.20 3.21
CA LEU A 393 10.89 10.05 4.23
C LEU A 393 9.81 10.45 5.24
N VAL A 394 9.80 9.77 6.39
CA VAL A 394 8.71 9.86 7.36
C VAL A 394 8.62 11.27 7.95
N GLY A 395 9.75 11.87 8.32
CA GLY A 395 9.77 13.20 8.94
C GLY A 395 9.47 14.36 7.98
N GLN A 396 9.44 14.11 6.67
CA GLN A 396 8.91 15.06 5.69
C GLN A 396 7.40 14.93 5.51
N ALA A 397 6.85 13.74 5.77
CA ALA A 397 5.45 13.42 5.56
C ALA A 397 4.57 13.52 6.82
N LEU A 398 5.19 13.42 8.00
CA LEU A 398 4.54 13.34 9.31
C LEU A 398 5.33 14.15 10.34
N GLU A 399 4.61 14.67 11.34
CA GLU A 399 5.23 15.21 12.55
C GLU A 399 5.81 14.05 13.38
N ILE A 400 7.07 14.22 13.81
CA ILE A 400 7.79 13.27 14.66
C ILE A 400 8.32 14.02 15.87
N ASN A 401 8.02 13.50 17.06
CA ASN A 401 8.60 14.00 18.30
C ASN A 401 9.74 13.10 18.74
N TYR A 402 10.90 13.69 19.01
CA TYR A 402 12.11 12.97 19.38
C TYR A 402 12.34 13.05 20.88
N PHE A 403 12.54 11.90 21.53
CA PHE A 403 12.88 11.81 22.95
C PHE A 403 14.23 11.13 23.11
N ARG A 404 15.21 11.86 23.64
CA ARG A 404 16.59 11.39 23.82
C ARG A 404 16.86 11.18 25.30
N GLY A 405 17.12 9.94 25.69
CA GLY A 405 17.63 9.59 27.02
C GLY A 405 19.15 9.55 27.10
N SER A 406 19.71 8.82 28.05
CA SER A 406 21.16 8.55 28.08
C SER A 406 21.55 7.48 27.05
N ASN A 407 20.80 6.37 26.99
CA ASN A 407 21.09 5.20 26.17
C ASN A 407 20.01 4.87 25.14
N TYR A 408 19.11 5.80 24.83
CA TYR A 408 18.08 5.60 23.81
C TYR A 408 17.71 6.85 23.03
N LEU A 409 17.12 6.65 21.85
CA LEU A 409 16.35 7.64 21.11
C LEU A 409 14.98 7.04 20.74
N GLU A 410 13.91 7.73 21.09
CA GLU A 410 12.53 7.38 20.70
C GLU A 410 11.97 8.38 19.70
N LEU A 411 11.34 7.85 18.65
CA LEU A 411 10.66 8.59 17.59
C LEU A 411 9.15 8.37 17.76
N GLY A 412 8.46 9.36 18.30
CA GLY A 412 7.00 9.40 18.38
C GLY A 412 6.40 9.93 17.08
N VAL A 413 6.07 9.03 16.15
CA VAL A 413 5.51 9.35 14.82
C VAL A 413 4.01 9.58 14.92
N ASP A 414 3.54 10.80 14.68
CA ASP A 414 2.10 11.12 14.71
C ASP A 414 1.46 10.91 13.33
N ILE A 415 0.78 9.79 13.15
CA ILE A 415 -0.01 9.50 11.94
C ILE A 415 -1.14 10.53 11.74
N GLY A 416 -1.62 11.14 12.83
CA GLY A 416 -2.67 12.16 12.83
C GLY A 416 -2.28 13.44 12.12
N SER A 417 -0.99 13.77 12.03
CA SER A 417 -0.49 14.98 11.36
C SER A 417 -0.78 14.99 9.85
N SER A 418 -0.94 13.81 9.22
CA SER A 418 -1.25 13.69 7.79
C SER A 418 -2.63 13.10 7.54
N THR A 419 -3.43 13.84 6.77
CA THR A 419 -4.75 13.35 6.34
C THR A 419 -4.66 12.09 5.47
N VAL A 420 -3.60 11.97 4.65
CA VAL A 420 -3.36 10.80 3.79
C VAL A 420 -2.97 9.60 4.65
N ALA A 421 -1.99 9.76 5.56
CA ALA A 421 -1.55 8.69 6.44
C ALA A 421 -2.69 8.18 7.33
N ARG A 422 -3.48 9.11 7.91
CA ARG A 422 -4.70 8.76 8.66
C ARG A 422 -5.68 7.92 7.83
N GLY A 423 -5.81 8.21 6.53
CA GLY A 423 -6.66 7.44 5.63
C GLY A 423 -6.14 6.03 5.39
N VAL A 424 -4.85 5.88 5.13
CA VAL A 424 -4.20 4.58 4.93
C VAL A 424 -4.28 3.73 6.20
N VAL A 425 -3.94 4.31 7.36
CA VAL A 425 -3.97 3.58 8.62
C VAL A 425 -5.40 3.22 9.04
N SER A 426 -6.39 4.11 8.84
CA SER A 426 -7.79 3.77 9.08
C SER A 426 -8.26 2.57 8.25
N LEU A 427 -7.78 2.46 7.00
CA LEU A 427 -8.02 1.28 6.19
C LEU A 427 -7.33 0.04 6.80
N VAL A 428 -6.04 0.13 7.13
CA VAL A 428 -5.25 -0.98 7.70
C VAL A 428 -5.88 -1.49 9.01
N LEU A 429 -6.30 -0.60 9.91
CA LEU A 429 -6.98 -0.94 11.16
C LEU A 429 -8.20 -1.86 10.95
N GLY A 430 -8.95 -1.62 9.87
CA GLY A 430 -10.12 -2.44 9.52
C GLY A 430 -9.80 -3.86 9.01
N TYR A 431 -8.52 -4.16 8.75
CA TYR A 431 -8.07 -5.45 8.23
C TYR A 431 -6.99 -6.13 9.08
N LEU A 432 -6.51 -5.51 10.18
CA LEU A 432 -5.33 -5.96 10.94
C LEU A 432 -5.26 -7.48 11.20
N ASN A 433 -6.38 -8.09 11.58
CA ASN A 433 -6.46 -9.52 11.90
C ASN A 433 -6.24 -10.46 10.70
N ASN A 434 -6.17 -9.92 9.49
CA ASN A 434 -5.94 -10.63 8.24
C ASN A 434 -4.68 -10.13 7.50
N LEU A 435 -3.85 -9.33 8.17
CA LEU A 435 -2.64 -8.76 7.60
C LEU A 435 -1.38 -9.38 8.18
N VAL A 436 -0.36 -9.47 7.35
CA VAL A 436 1.04 -9.52 7.78
C VAL A 436 1.68 -8.23 7.30
N ILE A 437 2.11 -7.41 8.25
CA ILE A 437 2.69 -6.10 8.02
C ILE A 437 4.19 -6.21 8.27
N GLU A 438 4.98 -5.84 7.29
CA GLU A 438 6.43 -5.83 7.36
C GLU A 438 6.92 -4.39 7.15
N MET A 439 7.92 -3.98 7.93
CA MET A 439 8.46 -2.63 7.87
C MET A 439 9.97 -2.68 8.07
N ALA A 440 10.68 -1.80 7.38
CA ALA A 440 12.10 -1.56 7.59
C ALA A 440 12.36 -0.07 7.80
N PHE A 441 13.24 0.25 8.73
CA PHE A 441 13.62 1.62 9.08
C PHE A 441 15.09 1.86 8.74
N LEU A 442 15.41 3.02 8.19
CA LEU A 442 16.77 3.41 7.82
C LEU A 442 16.97 4.92 7.90
N VAL A 443 18.24 5.34 7.94
CA VAL A 443 18.64 6.74 7.77
C VAL A 443 19.13 6.90 6.34
N GLN A 444 18.53 7.83 5.59
CA GLN A 444 18.89 8.07 4.20
C GLN A 444 20.35 8.54 4.08
N GLY A 445 21.13 7.87 3.23
CA GLY A 445 22.46 8.31 2.81
C GLY A 445 22.36 9.29 1.65
N ASN A 446 23.05 10.44 1.76
CA ASN A 446 23.05 11.50 0.74
C ASN A 446 24.45 11.78 0.18
N THR A 447 25.52 11.29 0.81
CA THR A 447 26.89 11.43 0.32
C THR A 447 27.50 10.05 0.04
N GLN A 448 28.61 10.02 -0.70
CA GLN A 448 29.26 8.77 -1.08
C GLN A 448 29.75 7.99 0.14
N GLU A 449 30.17 8.67 1.20
CA GLU A 449 30.64 8.08 2.46
C GLU A 449 29.50 7.53 3.33
N GLU A 450 28.26 7.96 3.05
CA GLU A 450 27.05 7.49 3.71
C GLU A 450 26.43 6.28 2.98
N LEU A 451 27.06 5.81 1.89
CA LEU A 451 26.62 4.67 1.09
C LEU A 451 27.58 3.47 1.20
N PRO A 452 27.08 2.22 1.04
CA PRO A 452 25.67 1.86 0.86
C PRO A 452 24.82 2.17 2.11
N GLU A 453 23.52 2.40 1.90
CA GLU A 453 22.58 2.49 3.02
C GLU A 453 22.57 1.16 3.82
N PHE A 454 22.08 1.20 5.05
CA PHE A 454 21.86 0.01 5.87
C PHE A 454 20.54 0.12 6.63
N LEU A 455 19.88 -1.03 6.88
CA LEU A 455 18.67 -1.07 7.67
C LEU A 455 19.02 -0.93 9.15
N LEU A 456 18.39 0.02 9.85
CA LEU A 456 18.47 0.10 11.31
C LEU A 456 17.82 -1.14 11.93
N GLY A 457 16.62 -1.50 11.48
CA GLY A 457 15.90 -2.65 11.95
C GLY A 457 14.69 -2.97 11.08
N THR A 458 14.23 -4.21 11.16
CA THR A 458 13.01 -4.68 10.49
C THR A 458 12.01 -5.19 11.51
N CYS A 459 10.73 -5.18 11.15
CA CYS A 459 9.71 -5.88 11.92
C CYS A 459 8.69 -6.54 10.99
N ARG A 460 8.19 -7.68 11.43
CA ARG A 460 7.03 -8.38 10.91
C ARG A 460 5.99 -8.48 12.01
N LEU A 461 4.77 -8.06 11.73
CA LEU A 461 3.63 -8.10 12.64
C LEU A 461 2.57 -9.00 12.02
N ASN A 462 2.19 -10.07 12.73
CA ASN A 462 1.27 -11.08 12.22
C ASN A 462 -0.11 -10.91 12.85
N TYR A 463 -1.13 -10.70 12.01
CA TYR A 463 -2.56 -10.74 12.36
C TYR A 463 -2.87 -9.98 13.67
N LEU A 464 -2.45 -8.72 13.74
CA LEU A 464 -2.70 -7.87 14.91
C LEU A 464 -4.21 -7.77 15.16
N ASP A 465 -4.58 -7.64 16.43
CA ASP A 465 -5.98 -7.49 16.83
C ASP A 465 -6.13 -6.21 17.65
N ALA A 466 -6.88 -5.25 17.13
CA ALA A 466 -7.15 -3.99 17.81
C ALA A 466 -7.90 -4.18 19.14
N SER A 467 -8.61 -5.31 19.31
CA SER A 467 -9.29 -5.62 20.58
C SER A 467 -8.39 -6.21 21.65
N LYS A 468 -7.16 -6.61 21.31
CA LYS A 468 -6.14 -7.16 22.22
C LYS A 468 -5.04 -6.15 22.55
N ALA A 469 -5.29 -4.87 22.24
CA ALA A 469 -4.43 -3.73 22.52
C ALA A 469 -4.59 -3.21 23.94
#